data_AF-A0A955C3S3-F1
#
_entry.id   AF-A0A955C3S3-F1
#
_cell.length_a   1.000
_cell.length_b   1.000
_cell.length_c   1.000
_cell.angle_alpha   90.00
_cell.angle_beta   90.00
_cell.angle_gamma   90.00
#
_symmetry.space_group_name_H-M   'P 1'
#
loop_
_entity.id
_entity.type
_entity.pdbx_description
1 polymer ?
#
loop_
_entity_poly.entity_id
_entity_poly.type
_entity_poly.pdbx_seq_one_letter_code
_entity_poly.pdbx_strand_id
1 'polypeptide(L)'
;MARHSFQSAMATQAGNGHVLGYTVWNHFFRPETDELHPMGITQLNRLVRRSWREPLQLYVETAHDLRFDPGAPADYAKDRDELDARRMQAISTYLSVVANRNDVNLFVHDPPRAGMSSDEAWRGDKDMVHGAPRGYLTAEAIAKGAISSEAPGGFPITLQPDLGGAGMAFPQPPNFGGDIPVGDFGGDFGGEFDVPPGF
;
A
#
# COMPACT_ATOMS: atom_id res chain seq x y z
N MET A 1 -32.60 27.92 7.73
CA MET A 1 -31.26 27.59 7.18
C MET A 1 -30.40 26.74 8.12
N ALA A 2 -30.29 27.06 9.42
CA ALA A 2 -29.42 26.33 10.37
C ALA A 2 -29.69 24.80 10.54
N ARG A 3 -30.96 24.36 10.47
CA ARG A 3 -31.30 22.92 10.55
C ARG A 3 -30.80 22.12 9.35
N HIS A 4 -30.84 22.72 8.15
CA HIS A 4 -30.41 22.08 6.92
C HIS A 4 -28.89 21.92 6.87
N SER A 5 -28.13 22.94 7.30
CA SER A 5 -26.66 22.88 7.38
C SER A 5 -26.17 21.87 8.41
N PHE A 6 -26.86 21.74 9.53
CA PHE A 6 -26.54 20.72 10.54
C PHE A 6 -26.84 19.31 10.01
N GLN A 7 -28.02 19.10 9.42
CA GLN A 7 -28.41 17.81 8.85
C GLN A 7 -27.46 17.38 7.74
N SER A 8 -27.02 18.30 6.87
CA SER A 8 -26.03 17.98 5.83
C SER A 8 -24.68 17.61 6.42
N ALA A 9 -24.19 18.34 7.43
CA ALA A 9 -22.92 18.02 8.09
C ALA A 9 -22.96 16.66 8.80
N MET A 10 -24.05 16.37 9.52
CA MET A 10 -24.25 15.07 10.16
C MET A 10 -24.35 13.93 9.15
N ALA A 11 -25.00 14.16 8.00
CA ALA A 11 -25.06 13.17 6.92
C ALA A 11 -23.66 12.85 6.36
N THR A 12 -22.81 13.87 6.14
CA THR A 12 -21.42 13.66 5.72
C THR A 12 -20.63 12.87 6.76
N GLN A 13 -20.75 13.21 8.04
CA GLN A 13 -20.05 12.49 9.11
C GLN A 13 -20.52 11.03 9.22
N ALA A 14 -21.83 10.78 9.10
CA ALA A 14 -22.38 9.43 9.09
C ALA A 14 -21.92 8.62 7.87
N GLY A 15 -21.83 9.26 6.69
CA GLY A 15 -21.29 8.65 5.47
C GLY A 15 -19.82 8.24 5.63
N ASN A 16 -18.98 9.12 6.18
CA ASN A 16 -17.58 8.80 6.47
C ASN A 16 -17.45 7.65 7.48
N GLY A 17 -18.30 7.64 8.51
CA GLY A 17 -18.36 6.54 9.48
C GLY A 17 -18.79 5.21 8.85
N HIS A 18 -19.63 5.26 7.81
CA HIS A 18 -20.01 4.07 7.05
C HIS A 18 -18.79 3.48 6.32
N VAL A 19 -18.07 4.29 5.54
CA VAL A 19 -16.86 3.85 4.81
C VAL A 19 -15.89 3.14 5.76
N LEU A 20 -15.54 3.78 6.88
CA LEU A 20 -14.62 3.22 7.90
C LEU A 20 -15.11 1.89 8.49
N GLY A 21 -16.42 1.74 8.67
CA GLY A 21 -17.02 0.52 9.21
C GLY A 21 -17.02 -0.66 8.23
N TYR A 22 -16.96 -0.38 6.93
CA TYR A 22 -16.92 -1.37 5.84
C TYR A 22 -15.52 -1.51 5.23
N THR A 23 -14.52 -0.81 5.75
CA THR A 23 -13.12 -0.98 5.37
C THR A 23 -12.53 -2.27 5.96
N VAL A 24 -11.95 -3.08 5.09
CA VAL A 24 -11.08 -4.21 5.41
C VAL A 24 -9.64 -3.68 5.41
N TRP A 25 -9.10 -3.51 6.61
CA TRP A 25 -7.73 -3.03 6.85
C TRP A 25 -6.68 -4.11 6.61
N ASN A 26 -5.45 -3.70 6.36
CA ASN A 26 -4.29 -4.57 6.08
C ASN A 26 -4.03 -5.60 7.20
N HIS A 27 -4.31 -5.26 8.45
CA HIS A 27 -4.15 -6.19 9.59
C HIS A 27 -5.15 -7.36 9.61
N PHE A 28 -6.15 -7.37 8.73
CA PHE A 28 -7.02 -8.52 8.50
C PHE A 28 -6.42 -9.55 7.54
N PHE A 29 -5.30 -9.24 6.91
CA PHE A 29 -4.50 -10.16 6.11
C PHE A 29 -3.22 -10.52 6.85
N ARG A 30 -2.57 -11.61 6.43
CA ARG A 30 -1.19 -11.85 6.83
C ARG A 30 -0.25 -10.89 6.07
N PRO A 31 0.84 -10.42 6.71
CA PRO A 31 1.78 -9.50 6.07
C PRO A 31 2.31 -10.03 4.74
N GLU A 32 2.39 -9.15 3.74
CA GLU A 32 2.90 -9.40 2.38
C GLU A 32 2.09 -10.45 1.58
N THR A 33 0.93 -10.87 2.08
CA THR A 33 0.09 -11.90 1.43
C THR A 33 -1.36 -11.47 1.29
N ASP A 34 -2.12 -12.27 0.53
CA ASP A 34 -3.56 -12.21 0.36
C ASP A 34 -4.32 -13.19 1.28
N GLU A 35 -3.62 -13.91 2.16
CA GLU A 35 -4.24 -14.84 3.10
C GLU A 35 -5.02 -14.08 4.18
N LEU A 36 -6.30 -14.40 4.31
CA LEU A 36 -7.17 -13.83 5.34
C LEU A 36 -6.77 -14.33 6.73
N HIS A 37 -6.47 -13.41 7.62
CA HIS A 37 -6.27 -13.69 9.05
C HIS A 37 -7.61 -14.09 9.70
N PRO A 38 -7.64 -14.93 10.77
CA PRO A 38 -8.87 -15.28 11.48
C PRO A 38 -9.70 -14.08 11.96
N MET A 39 -9.02 -12.98 12.27
CA MET A 39 -9.65 -11.70 12.60
C MET A 39 -10.41 -11.10 11.40
N GLY A 40 -9.82 -11.15 10.21
CA GLY A 40 -10.47 -10.72 8.96
C GLY A 40 -11.70 -11.55 8.63
N ILE A 41 -11.61 -12.88 8.78
CA ILE A 41 -12.73 -13.80 8.64
C ILE A 41 -13.88 -13.42 9.59
N THR A 42 -13.57 -13.15 10.85
CA THR A 42 -14.56 -12.75 11.86
C THR A 42 -15.24 -11.42 11.50
N GLN A 43 -14.46 -10.45 11.02
CA GLN A 43 -14.97 -9.16 10.57
C GLN A 43 -15.86 -9.30 9.33
N LEU A 44 -15.45 -10.08 8.32
CA LEU A 44 -16.26 -10.34 7.12
C LEU A 44 -17.59 -11.02 7.49
N ASN A 45 -17.56 -12.02 8.38
CA ASN A 45 -18.77 -12.68 8.87
C ASN A 45 -19.70 -11.70 9.59
N ARG A 46 -19.15 -10.77 10.37
CA ARG A 46 -19.94 -9.71 11.02
C ARG A 46 -20.59 -8.79 9.98
N LEU A 47 -19.86 -8.38 8.94
CA LEU A 47 -20.37 -7.49 7.89
C LEU A 47 -21.47 -8.13 7.05
N VAL A 48 -21.31 -9.41 6.71
CA VAL A 48 -22.34 -10.20 6.02
C VAL A 48 -23.62 -10.25 6.85
N ARG A 49 -23.52 -10.50 8.16
CA ARG A 49 -24.69 -10.54 9.07
C ARG A 49 -25.38 -9.19 9.22
N ARG A 50 -24.62 -8.09 9.15
CA ARG A 50 -25.15 -6.72 9.26
C ARG A 50 -25.92 -6.28 8.02
N SER A 51 -25.53 -6.74 6.84
CA SER A 51 -25.98 -6.24 5.54
C SER A 51 -27.03 -7.11 4.86
N TRP A 52 -27.86 -7.83 5.61
CA TRP A 52 -28.78 -8.87 5.11
C TRP A 52 -29.66 -8.46 3.90
N ARG A 53 -29.98 -7.17 3.74
CA ARG A 53 -30.96 -6.69 2.74
C ARG A 53 -30.40 -5.81 1.61
N GLU A 54 -29.18 -5.33 1.73
CA GLU A 54 -28.59 -4.40 0.77
C GLU A 54 -27.34 -5.02 0.12
N PRO A 55 -27.01 -4.60 -1.12
CA PRO A 55 -25.74 -4.96 -1.74
C PRO A 55 -24.58 -4.53 -0.84
N LEU A 56 -23.68 -5.46 -0.55
CA LEU A 56 -22.59 -5.19 0.37
C LEU A 56 -21.48 -4.42 -0.35
N GLN A 57 -21.25 -3.16 0.03
CA GLN A 57 -20.10 -2.38 -0.44
C GLN A 57 -18.98 -2.50 0.59
N LEU A 58 -17.83 -3.02 0.18
CA LEU A 58 -16.63 -3.11 1.01
C LEU A 58 -15.51 -2.28 0.40
N TYR A 59 -14.70 -1.73 1.29
CA TYR A 59 -13.51 -0.98 0.94
C TYR A 59 -12.29 -1.78 1.39
N VAL A 60 -11.26 -1.88 0.57
CA VAL A 60 -10.00 -2.54 0.92
C VAL A 60 -8.93 -1.46 1.06
N GLU A 61 -8.25 -1.44 2.20
CA GLU A 61 -7.09 -0.56 2.41
C GLU A 61 -5.98 -0.95 1.42
N THR A 62 -5.35 0.05 0.81
CA THR A 62 -4.19 -0.14 -0.06
C THR A 62 -3.08 -0.87 0.71
N ALA A 63 -2.41 -1.83 0.08
CA ALA A 63 -1.30 -2.56 0.68
C ALA A 63 -0.13 -1.64 1.00
N HIS A 64 0.20 -1.49 2.28
CA HIS A 64 1.36 -0.70 2.75
C HIS A 64 2.41 -1.58 3.45
N ASP A 65 2.19 -2.89 3.46
CA ASP A 65 3.00 -3.88 4.16
C ASP A 65 4.13 -4.47 3.31
N LEU A 66 4.23 -4.06 2.04
CA LEU A 66 5.34 -4.41 1.15
C LEU A 66 6.62 -3.67 1.55
N ARG A 67 7.76 -4.34 1.42
CA ARG A 67 9.07 -3.72 1.62
C ARG A 67 9.40 -2.76 0.48
N PHE A 68 9.66 -1.50 0.81
CA PHE A 68 10.12 -0.50 -0.16
C PHE A 68 11.61 -0.67 -0.48
N ASP A 69 11.95 -0.82 -1.76
CA ASP A 69 13.32 -0.74 -2.28
C ASP A 69 13.55 0.62 -2.96
N PRO A 70 14.45 1.48 -2.42
CA PRO A 70 14.76 2.78 -3.03
C PRO A 70 15.42 2.66 -4.42
N GLY A 71 15.97 1.50 -4.78
CA GLY A 71 16.55 1.25 -6.11
C GLY A 71 15.52 1.04 -7.22
N ALA A 72 14.27 0.69 -6.87
CA ALA A 72 13.22 0.32 -7.81
C ALA A 72 11.84 0.81 -7.36
N PRO A 73 11.60 2.13 -7.28
CA PRO A 73 10.33 2.66 -6.77
C PRO A 73 9.12 2.34 -7.67
N ALA A 74 9.36 2.09 -8.97
CA ALA A 74 8.30 1.72 -9.92
C ALA A 74 7.74 0.32 -9.64
N ASP A 75 8.60 -0.61 -9.21
CA ASP A 75 8.20 -1.99 -8.92
C ASP A 75 7.34 -2.04 -7.67
N TYR A 76 7.63 -1.21 -6.67
CA TYR A 76 6.80 -1.09 -5.46
C TYR A 76 5.34 -0.74 -5.76
N ALA A 77 5.10 0.25 -6.63
CA ALA A 77 3.74 0.65 -6.99
C ALA A 77 2.99 -0.48 -7.71
N LYS A 78 3.70 -1.20 -8.60
CA LYS A 78 3.14 -2.35 -9.32
C LYS A 78 2.83 -3.51 -8.38
N ASP A 79 3.77 -3.90 -7.54
CA ASP A 79 3.62 -5.01 -6.58
C ASP A 79 2.46 -4.75 -5.61
N ARG A 80 2.28 -3.49 -5.21
CA ARG A 80 1.16 -3.03 -4.40
C ARG A 80 -0.18 -3.21 -5.11
N ASP A 81 -0.30 -2.69 -6.33
CA ASP A 81 -1.54 -2.78 -7.09
C ASP A 81 -1.91 -4.26 -7.39
N GLU A 82 -0.91 -5.11 -7.63
CA GLU A 82 -1.10 -6.55 -7.76
C GLU A 82 -1.56 -7.21 -6.45
N LEU A 83 -0.98 -6.83 -5.30
CA LEU A 83 -1.38 -7.35 -4.00
C LEU A 83 -2.80 -6.93 -3.62
N ASP A 84 -3.18 -5.69 -3.92
CA ASP A 84 -4.55 -5.18 -3.72
C ASP A 84 -5.56 -5.98 -4.55
N ALA A 85 -5.24 -6.27 -5.81
CA ALA A 85 -6.08 -7.10 -6.67
C ALA A 85 -6.26 -8.51 -6.11
N ARG A 86 -5.17 -9.15 -5.64
CA ARG A 86 -5.23 -10.48 -4.99
C ARG A 86 -6.07 -10.46 -3.72
N ARG A 87 -5.92 -9.44 -2.87
CA ARG A 87 -6.72 -9.28 -1.64
C ARG A 87 -8.20 -9.13 -1.93
N MET A 88 -8.57 -8.34 -2.94
CA MET A 88 -9.96 -8.24 -3.40
C MET A 88 -10.51 -9.59 -3.87
N GLN A 89 -9.72 -10.33 -4.65
CA GLN A 89 -10.11 -11.67 -5.12
C GLN A 89 -10.28 -12.65 -3.95
N ALA A 90 -9.39 -12.64 -2.96
CA ALA A 90 -9.48 -13.48 -1.77
C ALA A 90 -10.76 -13.19 -0.97
N ILE A 91 -11.11 -11.90 -0.77
CA ILE A 91 -12.37 -11.50 -0.13
C ILE A 91 -13.57 -11.98 -0.93
N SER A 92 -13.60 -11.74 -2.24
CA SER A 92 -14.70 -12.14 -3.12
C SER A 92 -14.91 -13.66 -3.10
N THR A 93 -13.81 -14.42 -3.17
CA THR A 93 -13.83 -15.89 -3.10
C THR A 93 -14.36 -16.35 -1.76
N TYR A 94 -13.88 -15.79 -0.64
CA TYR A 94 -14.37 -16.12 0.68
C TYR A 94 -15.88 -15.85 0.84
N LEU A 95 -16.36 -14.69 0.40
CA LEU A 95 -17.77 -14.31 0.53
C LEU A 95 -18.70 -15.13 -0.36
N SER A 96 -18.26 -15.49 -1.57
CA SER A 96 -19.04 -16.37 -2.45
C SER A 96 -19.13 -17.79 -1.90
N VAL A 97 -18.03 -18.35 -1.38
CA VAL A 97 -17.99 -19.74 -0.88
C VAL A 97 -18.64 -19.89 0.49
N VAL A 98 -18.30 -19.01 1.45
CA VAL A 98 -18.71 -19.18 2.85
C VAL A 98 -20.03 -18.48 3.16
N ALA A 99 -20.24 -17.29 2.60
CA ALA A 99 -21.43 -16.49 2.86
C ALA A 99 -22.51 -16.61 1.77
N ASN A 100 -22.21 -17.30 0.66
CA ASN A 100 -23.08 -17.39 -0.52
C ASN A 100 -23.57 -16.00 -0.99
N ARG A 101 -22.69 -14.99 -0.93
CA ARG A 101 -22.99 -13.63 -1.39
C ARG A 101 -22.16 -13.29 -2.62
N ASN A 102 -22.87 -13.09 -3.73
CA ASN A 102 -22.29 -12.69 -5.01
C ASN A 102 -22.58 -11.21 -5.34
N ASP A 103 -23.32 -10.52 -4.48
CA ASP A 103 -23.75 -9.13 -4.61
C ASP A 103 -22.83 -8.14 -3.87
N VAL A 104 -21.53 -8.45 -3.87
CA VAL A 104 -20.52 -7.67 -3.14
C VAL A 104 -19.76 -6.77 -4.12
N ASN A 105 -19.77 -5.47 -3.85
CA ASN A 105 -18.95 -4.50 -4.59
C ASN A 105 -17.70 -4.20 -3.77
N LEU A 106 -16.53 -4.44 -4.34
CA LEU A 106 -15.23 -4.20 -3.72
C LEU A 106 -14.57 -2.99 -4.36
N PHE A 107 -14.04 -2.10 -3.52
CA PHE A 107 -13.30 -0.92 -3.96
C PHE A 107 -12.00 -0.80 -3.16
N VAL A 108 -10.90 -0.44 -3.83
CA VAL A 108 -9.68 -0.04 -3.11
C VAL A 108 -9.85 1.40 -2.66
N HIS A 109 -9.77 1.64 -1.35
CA HIS A 109 -9.87 2.96 -0.76
C HIS A 109 -9.11 3.01 0.55
N ASP A 110 -8.34 4.08 0.74
CA ASP A 110 -7.48 4.29 1.90
C ASP A 110 -8.01 5.46 2.75
N PRO A 111 -9.09 5.27 3.52
CA PRO A 111 -9.63 6.32 4.37
C PRO A 111 -8.73 6.53 5.60
N PRO A 112 -8.60 7.76 6.09
CA PRO A 112 -7.83 8.03 7.31
C PRO A 112 -8.46 7.29 8.49
N ARG A 113 -7.64 6.58 9.27
CA ARG A 113 -8.13 5.77 10.40
C ARG A 113 -8.85 6.63 11.43
N ALA A 114 -9.97 6.11 11.95
CA ALA A 114 -10.68 6.74 13.05
C ALA A 114 -9.75 6.87 14.27
N GLY A 115 -9.48 8.10 14.70
CA GLY A 115 -8.62 8.39 15.85
C GLY A 115 -7.23 8.93 15.49
N MET A 116 -6.82 8.96 14.22
CA MET A 116 -5.82 9.95 13.79
C MET A 116 -6.46 11.34 13.92
N SER A 117 -5.74 12.30 14.49
CA SER A 117 -6.30 13.65 14.60
C SER A 117 -6.61 14.13 13.18
N SER A 118 -7.82 14.64 12.96
CA SER A 118 -8.19 15.20 11.66
C SER A 118 -7.20 16.26 11.19
N ASP A 119 -6.48 16.89 12.13
CA ASP A 119 -5.41 17.85 11.85
C ASP A 119 -4.17 17.22 11.22
N GLU A 120 -3.79 15.99 11.58
CA GLU A 120 -2.65 15.29 10.96
C GLU A 120 -2.99 14.84 9.54
N ALA A 121 -4.19 14.31 9.33
CA ALA A 121 -4.68 13.94 8.00
C ALA A 121 -4.88 15.17 7.10
N TRP A 122 -5.45 16.25 7.64
CA TRP A 122 -5.60 17.53 6.94
C TRP A 122 -4.25 18.18 6.62
N ARG A 123 -3.26 18.09 7.52
CA ARG A 123 -1.90 18.56 7.24
C ARG A 123 -1.24 17.72 6.16
N GLY A 124 -1.38 16.39 6.19
CA GLY A 124 -0.87 15.52 5.13
C GLY A 124 -1.47 15.81 3.75
N ASP A 125 -2.79 16.01 3.67
CA ASP A 125 -3.48 16.40 2.43
C ASP A 125 -3.09 17.81 1.98
N LYS A 126 -3.03 18.78 2.89
CA LYS A 126 -2.58 20.14 2.59
C LYS A 126 -1.12 20.16 2.14
N ASP A 127 -0.25 19.35 2.74
CA ASP A 127 1.14 19.23 2.33
C ASP A 127 1.23 18.52 0.97
N MET A 128 0.43 17.49 0.70
CA MET A 128 0.44 16.80 -0.61
C MET A 128 -0.16 17.66 -1.75
N VAL A 129 -1.26 18.37 -1.50
CA VAL A 129 -2.07 19.08 -2.51
C VAL A 129 -1.65 20.55 -2.65
N HIS A 130 -1.23 21.19 -1.56
CA HIS A 130 -0.88 22.61 -1.52
C HIS A 130 0.58 22.88 -1.13
N GLY A 131 1.26 21.92 -0.52
CA GLY A 131 2.60 22.06 0.03
C GLY A 131 3.62 21.22 -0.71
N ALA A 132 3.86 21.48 -2.00
CA ALA A 132 5.05 20.96 -2.65
C ALA A 132 6.25 21.12 -1.68
N PRO A 133 6.92 20.05 -1.23
CA PRO A 133 8.06 20.19 -0.36
C PRO A 133 9.18 20.86 -1.16
N ARG A 134 9.23 22.20 -1.11
CA ARG A 134 10.30 23.03 -1.66
C ARG A 134 11.54 23.02 -0.76
N GLY A 135 11.83 21.86 -0.20
CA GLY A 135 12.90 21.67 0.77
C GLY A 135 13.37 20.24 0.74
N TYR A 136 13.84 19.79 -0.43
CA TYR A 136 14.82 18.72 -0.41
C TYR A 136 15.97 19.19 0.48
N LEU A 137 16.34 18.39 1.48
CA LEU A 137 17.71 18.44 2.01
C LEU A 137 18.60 18.06 0.83
N THR A 138 18.97 19.07 0.03
CA THR A 138 19.96 18.87 -0.99
C THR A 138 21.22 18.40 -0.27
N ALA A 139 21.91 17.41 -0.82
CA ALA A 139 23.20 16.97 -0.30
C ALA A 139 24.19 18.15 -0.13
N GLU A 140 23.96 19.27 -0.82
CA GLU A 140 24.68 20.53 -0.66
C GLU A 140 24.44 21.24 0.69
N ALA A 141 23.25 21.15 1.30
CA ALA A 141 22.97 21.72 2.63
C ALA A 141 23.63 20.92 3.76
N ILE A 142 23.81 19.60 3.56
CA ILE A 142 24.59 18.74 4.45
C ILE A 142 26.10 18.98 4.23
N ALA A 143 26.52 19.20 2.97
CA ALA A 143 27.93 19.47 2.64
C ALA A 143 28.42 20.87 3.04
N LYS A 144 27.53 21.87 3.19
CA LYS A 144 27.89 23.24 3.62
C LYS A 144 27.87 23.48 5.13
N GLY A 145 27.68 22.45 5.96
CA GLY A 145 27.90 22.55 7.40
C GLY A 145 27.08 23.63 8.11
N ALA A 146 25.87 23.93 7.64
CA ALA A 146 24.97 24.88 8.29
C ALA A 146 24.19 24.21 9.44
N ILE A 147 24.92 23.64 10.40
CA ILE A 147 24.42 23.49 11.77
C ILE A 147 25.09 24.63 12.54
N SER A 148 24.53 25.84 12.42
CA SER A 148 24.83 26.90 13.37
C SER A 148 24.12 26.54 14.69
N SER A 149 24.79 25.73 15.51
CA SER A 149 24.45 25.62 16.92
C SER A 149 24.95 26.88 17.63
N GLU A 150 24.16 27.94 17.59
CA GLU A 150 24.32 29.04 18.55
C GLU A 150 23.69 28.62 19.89
N ALA A 151 24.50 27.92 20.69
CA ALA A 151 24.38 27.93 22.14
C ALA A 151 25.81 27.84 22.72
N PRO A 152 26.19 28.71 23.68
CA PRO A 152 27.57 28.90 24.07
C PRO A 152 28.00 27.84 25.10
N GLY A 153 28.99 27.03 24.75
CA GLY A 153 29.79 26.30 25.72
C GLY A 153 29.97 24.81 25.43
N GLY A 154 31.21 24.43 25.10
CA GLY A 154 31.72 23.10 25.47
C GLY A 154 32.18 22.20 24.33
N PHE A 155 33.51 22.16 24.16
CA PHE A 155 34.37 21.10 23.61
C PHE A 155 34.40 20.86 22.08
N PRO A 156 35.57 21.06 21.42
CA PRO A 156 35.75 20.65 20.04
C PRO A 156 35.96 19.13 19.92
N ILE A 157 35.14 18.48 19.10
CA ILE A 157 35.42 17.14 18.57
C ILE A 157 36.25 17.32 17.30
N THR A 158 37.56 17.06 17.40
CA THR A 158 38.46 17.02 16.25
C THR A 158 38.27 15.69 15.53
N LEU A 159 37.61 15.70 14.37
CA LEU A 159 37.66 14.60 13.40
C LEU A 159 38.48 15.06 12.20
N GLN A 160 39.77 14.77 12.26
CA GLN A 160 40.66 14.79 11.12
C GLN A 160 40.62 13.41 10.46
N PRO A 161 40.43 13.35 9.14
CA PRO A 161 41.39 12.58 8.36
C PRO A 161 41.91 13.39 7.16
N ASP A 162 43.22 13.57 7.21
CA ASP A 162 44.11 13.70 6.07
C ASP A 162 43.94 12.49 5.13
N LEU A 163 43.87 12.76 3.82
CA LEU A 163 44.53 12.03 2.72
C LEU A 163 43.87 12.42 1.39
N GLY A 164 44.54 13.30 0.66
CA GLY A 164 44.25 13.54 -0.75
C GLY A 164 44.79 12.43 -1.66
N GLY A 165 44.32 12.44 -2.91
CA GLY A 165 45.14 11.99 -4.03
C GLY A 165 44.54 10.92 -4.94
N ALA A 166 44.50 11.29 -6.22
CA ALA A 166 44.61 10.47 -7.43
C ALA A 166 43.36 9.71 -7.90
N GLY A 167 42.98 10.02 -9.15
CA GLY A 167 41.86 9.44 -9.84
C GLY A 167 42.10 8.02 -10.32
N MET A 168 40.99 7.32 -10.55
CA MET A 168 40.92 6.11 -11.36
C MET A 168 39.60 6.16 -12.13
N ALA A 169 39.72 6.21 -13.45
CA ALA A 169 38.62 6.04 -14.38
C ALA A 169 38.10 4.60 -14.29
N PHE A 170 36.77 4.43 -14.24
CA PHE A 170 36.14 3.12 -14.35
C PHE A 170 35.54 2.91 -15.76
N PRO A 171 35.61 1.68 -16.29
CA PRO A 171 35.34 1.34 -17.69
C PRO A 171 33.85 1.28 -18.02
N GLN A 172 33.51 1.54 -19.29
CA GLN A 172 32.16 1.39 -19.84
C GLN A 172 31.65 -0.06 -19.78
N PRO A 173 30.34 -0.28 -19.59
CA PRO A 173 29.74 -1.61 -19.66
C PRO A 173 29.68 -2.16 -21.10
N PRO A 174 29.76 -3.49 -21.30
CA PRO A 174 29.74 -4.10 -22.62
C PRO A 174 28.36 -4.03 -23.30
N ASN A 175 28.42 -3.84 -24.62
CA ASN A 175 27.32 -3.78 -25.56
C ASN A 175 26.70 -5.18 -25.78
N PHE A 176 25.48 -5.41 -25.29
CA PHE A 176 24.71 -6.64 -25.56
C PHE A 176 23.94 -6.51 -26.87
N GLY A 177 24.65 -6.63 -27.98
CA GLY A 177 24.07 -6.92 -29.29
C GLY A 177 24.36 -8.37 -29.64
N GLY A 178 23.36 -9.25 -29.50
CA GLY A 178 23.47 -10.67 -29.83
C GLY A 178 22.10 -11.33 -29.87
N ASP A 179 21.79 -11.90 -31.03
CA ASP A 179 20.52 -12.53 -31.40
C ASP A 179 20.07 -13.63 -30.44
N ILE A 180 18.80 -13.59 -30.04
CA ILE A 180 18.15 -14.69 -29.29
C ILE A 180 17.57 -15.66 -30.33
N PRO A 181 18.04 -16.91 -30.42
CA PRO A 181 17.39 -17.91 -31.25
C PRO A 181 16.03 -18.29 -30.66
N VAL A 182 14.98 -18.17 -31.47
CA VAL A 182 13.62 -18.64 -31.17
C VAL A 182 13.64 -20.17 -31.14
N GLY A 183 13.68 -20.74 -29.94
CA GLY A 183 13.57 -22.17 -29.69
C GLY A 183 12.11 -22.57 -29.55
N ASP A 184 11.62 -23.26 -30.58
CA ASP A 184 10.43 -24.09 -30.62
C ASP A 184 10.40 -25.09 -29.44
N PHE A 185 9.39 -24.99 -28.58
CA PHE A 185 9.05 -25.99 -27.57
C PHE A 185 7.54 -26.21 -27.57
N GLY A 186 7.05 -26.85 -28.63
CA GLY A 186 5.85 -27.69 -28.55
C GLY A 186 6.12 -28.91 -27.65
N GLY A 187 5.22 -29.17 -26.70
CA GLY A 187 5.35 -30.28 -25.77
C GLY A 187 4.05 -30.57 -24.99
N ASP A 188 3.16 -31.30 -25.64
CA ASP A 188 2.37 -32.42 -25.09
C ASP A 188 1.56 -32.20 -23.78
N PHE A 189 0.31 -31.72 -23.95
CA PHE A 189 -0.74 -31.80 -22.91
C PHE A 189 -1.48 -33.14 -23.04
N GLY A 190 -0.88 -34.21 -22.50
CA GLY A 190 -1.48 -35.54 -22.45
C GLY A 190 -1.38 -36.14 -21.05
N GLY A 191 -2.28 -35.74 -20.15
CA GLY A 191 -2.38 -36.26 -18.79
C GLY A 191 -3.80 -36.69 -18.47
N GLU A 192 -4.02 -38.00 -18.55
CA GLU A 192 -5.25 -38.76 -18.40
C GLU A 192 -5.93 -38.54 -17.03
N PHE A 193 -7.19 -38.12 -17.05
CA PHE A 193 -8.01 -37.87 -15.86
C PHE A 193 -8.73 -39.17 -15.47
N ASP A 194 -8.13 -39.93 -14.56
CA ASP A 194 -8.70 -41.18 -14.03
C ASP A 194 -9.80 -40.87 -13.00
N VAL A 195 -11.05 -41.20 -13.33
CA VAL A 195 -12.22 -41.03 -12.45
C VAL A 195 -12.56 -42.38 -11.84
N PRO A 196 -12.43 -42.58 -10.52
CA PRO A 196 -12.83 -43.83 -9.89
C PRO A 196 -14.36 -43.96 -9.84
N PRO A 197 -14.94 -45.13 -10.16
CA PRO A 197 -16.37 -45.37 -10.04
C PRO A 197 -16.74 -45.82 -8.61
N GLY A 198 -17.67 -45.08 -8.00
CA GLY A 198 -18.61 -45.57 -6.99
C GLY A 198 -18.13 -45.57 -5.54
N PHE A 199 -18.74 -44.70 -4.73
CA PHE A 199 -19.49 -45.03 -3.51
C PHE A 199 -20.39 -43.84 -3.13
#